data_AF-A0AAE7RCK5-F1
#
_entry.id   AF-A0AAE7RCK5-F1
#
_cell.length_a   1.000
_cell.length_b   1.000
_cell.length_c   1.000
_cell.angle_alpha   90.00
_cell.angle_beta   90.00
_cell.angle_gamma   90.00
#
_symmetry.space_group_name_H-M   'P 1'
#
loop_
_entity.id
_entity.type
_entity.pdbx_description
1 polymer ?
#
loop_
_entity_poly.entity_id
_entity_poly.type
_entity_poly.pdbx_seq_one_letter_code
_entity_poly.pdbx_strand_id
1 'polypeptide(L)'
;MGQFETMRLTRRSMIAVSLAAFSVRPAAAGQWRYPQPVGISAEDIAWFRHARSTWIDCESGAPAIIPDGMDEATYWDAFDNPASTALARLEKVTCAFFLHARFGPGPYTLAKPLNGRSSFEVTTEHIRLLQTTNWRSSTVDCKRPYGDFVHFEIDMARALDVPVTRSAEGYDEIGEEAESRMDVLHQEMLFVLQCYLENATMVPGNWLIPYDGWEGIILPRCEPVTTQKMDAYKVTMAEIALRGIVQSEYDLVSPKLKASADLFSI
;
A
#
# COMPACT_ATOMS: atom_id res chain seq x y z
N MET A 1 9.63 -15.01 -51.70
CA MET A 1 8.67 -16.02 -51.19
C MET A 1 9.47 -17.15 -50.54
N GLY A 2 9.82 -16.97 -49.26
CA GLY A 2 10.59 -17.97 -48.49
C GLY A 2 9.64 -18.92 -47.77
N GLN A 3 9.91 -20.22 -47.91
CA GLN A 3 9.13 -21.32 -47.38
C GLN A 3 9.30 -21.45 -45.85
N PHE A 4 8.20 -21.71 -45.16
CA PHE A 4 8.18 -22.11 -43.75
C PHE A 4 8.68 -23.55 -43.62
N GLU A 5 9.81 -23.73 -42.93
CA GLU A 5 10.30 -25.05 -42.53
C GLU A 5 10.03 -25.24 -41.03
N THR A 6 9.09 -26.14 -40.73
CA THR A 6 8.70 -26.59 -39.39
C THR A 6 9.88 -27.20 -38.65
N MET A 7 10.36 -26.52 -37.61
CA MET A 7 11.39 -27.03 -36.71
C MET A 7 10.77 -28.10 -35.79
N ARG A 8 11.04 -29.38 -36.07
CA ARG A 8 10.73 -30.52 -35.20
C ARG A 8 11.68 -30.52 -33.99
N LEU A 9 11.15 -30.17 -32.81
CA LEU A 9 11.84 -30.39 -31.53
C LEU A 9 11.92 -31.90 -31.22
N THR A 10 13.13 -32.41 -31.05
CA THR A 10 13.42 -33.83 -30.81
C THR A 10 13.24 -34.21 -29.33
N ARG A 11 12.82 -35.45 -29.09
CA ARG A 11 12.43 -36.09 -27.81
C ARG A 11 13.46 -36.10 -26.66
N ARG A 12 14.59 -35.40 -26.77
CA ARG A 12 15.62 -35.31 -25.72
C ARG A 12 15.53 -34.07 -24.83
N SER A 13 14.65 -33.11 -25.15
CA SER A 13 14.40 -31.94 -24.29
C SER A 13 13.26 -32.15 -23.26
N MET A 14 12.66 -33.34 -23.19
CA MET A 14 11.52 -33.65 -22.31
C MET A 14 11.91 -34.30 -20.96
N ILE A 15 13.20 -34.33 -20.59
CA ILE A 15 13.64 -34.95 -19.31
C ILE A 15 14.35 -33.94 -18.37
N ALA A 16 14.57 -32.69 -18.78
CA ALA A 16 15.13 -31.64 -17.91
C ALA A 16 14.07 -30.68 -17.30
N VAL A 17 12.78 -30.87 -17.58
CA VAL A 17 11.68 -30.07 -16.99
C VAL A 17 10.89 -30.85 -15.94
N SER A 18 11.21 -32.13 -15.72
CA SER A 18 10.41 -33.04 -14.88
C SER A 18 10.93 -33.23 -13.45
N LEU A 19 11.79 -32.34 -12.94
CA LEU A 19 12.39 -32.47 -11.59
C LEU A 19 12.54 -31.12 -10.84
N ALA A 20 11.60 -30.20 -11.07
CA ALA A 20 11.34 -29.08 -10.16
C ALA A 20 9.84 -28.98 -9.76
N ALA A 21 9.04 -29.99 -10.12
CA ALA A 21 7.68 -30.16 -9.65
C ALA A 21 7.70 -31.27 -8.61
N PHE A 22 7.95 -30.93 -7.34
CA PHE A 22 7.46 -31.60 -6.12
C PHE A 22 8.25 -31.05 -4.93
N SER A 23 7.72 -29.99 -4.31
CA SER A 23 7.81 -29.66 -2.88
C SER A 23 7.69 -28.15 -2.57
N VAL A 24 7.15 -27.34 -3.48
CA VAL A 24 6.38 -26.17 -2.99
C VAL A 24 5.08 -26.76 -2.46
N ARG A 25 5.02 -27.01 -1.14
CA ARG A 25 3.72 -27.04 -0.46
C ARG A 25 3.02 -25.76 -0.91
N PRO A 26 1.78 -25.79 -1.42
CA PRO A 26 1.04 -24.55 -1.50
C PRO A 26 1.10 -23.94 -0.11
N ALA A 27 1.58 -22.69 -0.01
CA ALA A 27 1.27 -21.88 1.15
C ALA A 27 -0.23 -22.12 1.39
N ALA A 28 -0.60 -22.60 2.58
CA ALA A 28 -1.98 -22.89 2.88
C ALA A 28 -2.79 -21.69 2.38
N ALA A 29 -3.67 -21.91 1.39
CA ALA A 29 -4.46 -20.83 0.81
C ALA A 29 -5.00 -20.03 1.99
N GLY A 30 -4.60 -18.76 2.09
CA GLY A 30 -4.88 -17.94 3.25
C GLY A 30 -6.37 -18.06 3.51
N GLN A 31 -6.75 -18.68 4.62
CA GLN A 31 -8.15 -18.96 4.88
C GLN A 31 -8.85 -17.61 4.98
N TRP A 32 -9.58 -17.23 3.93
CA TRP A 32 -10.15 -15.89 3.78
C TRP A 32 -11.01 -15.54 5.00
N ARG A 33 -10.60 -14.51 5.74
CA ARG A 33 -11.23 -14.12 7.01
C ARG A 33 -12.16 -12.95 6.78
N TYR A 34 -13.40 -13.09 7.23
CA TYR A 34 -14.37 -11.99 7.22
C TYR A 34 -13.96 -10.89 8.19
N PRO A 35 -14.39 -9.63 7.96
CA PRO A 35 -14.06 -8.53 8.85
C PRO A 35 -14.55 -8.83 10.26
N GLN A 36 -13.60 -9.11 11.14
CA GLN A 36 -13.83 -9.15 12.57
C GLN A 36 -13.19 -7.90 13.17
N PRO A 37 -13.83 -7.24 14.14
CA PRO A 37 -13.19 -6.17 14.87
C PRO A 37 -11.87 -6.67 15.47
N VAL A 38 -10.81 -5.91 15.27
CA VAL A 38 -9.49 -6.21 15.79
C VAL A 38 -9.16 -5.23 16.91
N GLY A 39 -8.73 -5.78 18.05
CA GLY A 39 -8.29 -4.99 19.19
C GLY A 39 -6.98 -4.27 18.87
N ILE A 40 -7.03 -2.94 18.93
CA ILE A 40 -5.85 -2.07 18.94
C ILE A 40 -5.70 -1.49 20.34
N SER A 41 -4.60 -1.83 20.99
CA SER A 41 -4.29 -1.37 22.34
C SER A 41 -3.59 0.00 22.35
N ALA A 42 -3.50 0.62 23.53
CA ALA A 42 -2.66 1.81 23.71
C ALA A 42 -1.18 1.52 23.45
N GLU A 43 -0.72 0.30 23.76
CA GLU A 43 0.64 -0.16 23.48
C GLU A 43 0.88 -0.28 21.96
N ASP A 44 -0.08 -0.80 21.20
CA ASP A 44 0.01 -0.88 19.74
C ASP A 44 0.13 0.52 19.10
N ILE A 45 -0.64 1.48 19.59
CA ILE A 45 -0.59 2.88 19.13
C ILE A 45 0.76 3.51 19.46
N ALA A 46 1.26 3.32 20.69
CA ALA A 46 2.57 3.83 21.09
C ALA A 46 3.69 3.19 20.24
N TRP A 47 3.64 1.88 20.05
CA TRP A 47 4.59 1.14 19.22
C TRP A 47 4.61 1.63 17.77
N PHE A 48 3.44 1.84 17.15
CA PHE A 48 3.35 2.38 15.79
C PHE A 48 3.94 3.79 15.67
N ARG A 49 3.73 4.64 16.67
CA ARG A 49 4.31 6.00 16.71
C ARG A 49 5.83 6.02 16.80
N HIS A 50 6.45 4.93 17.26
CA HIS A 50 7.90 4.81 17.29
C HIS A 50 8.50 4.27 16.00
N ALA A 51 7.67 3.75 15.07
CA ALA A 51 8.09 3.34 13.74
C ALA A 51 8.75 4.51 12.98
N ARG A 52 9.57 4.16 12.00
CA ARG A 52 10.33 5.10 11.20
C ARG A 52 9.90 5.05 9.76
N SER A 53 9.77 6.21 9.15
CA SER A 53 9.77 6.34 7.72
C SER A 53 11.20 6.21 7.20
N THR A 54 11.38 5.40 6.16
CA THR A 54 12.64 5.26 5.43
C THR A 54 12.41 5.46 3.94
N TRP A 55 13.43 5.89 3.21
CA TRP A 55 13.39 5.93 1.75
C TRP A 55 13.90 4.61 1.19
N ILE A 56 13.14 3.98 0.30
CA ILE A 56 13.60 2.83 -0.48
C ILE A 56 14.06 3.32 -1.84
N ASP A 57 15.35 3.18 -2.11
CA ASP A 57 15.99 3.65 -3.35
C ASP A 57 15.85 2.61 -4.48
N CYS A 58 14.61 2.37 -4.92
CA CYS A 58 14.31 1.56 -6.10
C CYS A 58 13.47 2.34 -7.10
N GLU A 59 13.82 2.27 -8.38
CA GLU A 59 13.08 2.93 -9.47
C GLU A 59 12.85 4.43 -9.22
N SER A 60 11.62 4.86 -8.92
CA SER A 60 11.30 6.28 -8.61
C SER A 60 11.68 6.68 -7.17
N GLY A 61 11.94 5.68 -6.33
CA GLY A 61 12.04 5.81 -4.89
C GLY A 61 10.66 5.89 -4.24
N ALA A 62 10.55 5.44 -3.00
CA ALA A 62 9.33 5.65 -2.23
C ALA A 62 9.54 5.51 -0.73
N PRO A 63 8.71 6.17 0.11
CA PRO A 63 8.78 5.98 1.54
C PRO A 63 8.20 4.62 1.97
N ALA A 64 8.77 4.05 3.02
CA ALA A 64 8.32 2.82 3.67
C ALA A 64 8.23 2.99 5.19
N ILE A 65 7.44 2.13 5.84
CA ILE A 65 7.30 2.06 7.30
C ILE A 65 8.13 0.90 7.83
N ILE A 66 9.14 1.20 8.65
CA ILE A 66 9.90 0.20 9.40
C ILE A 66 9.53 0.28 10.88
N PRO A 67 9.09 -0.83 11.51
CA PRO A 67 8.82 -0.89 12.94
C PRO A 67 10.00 -0.44 13.81
N ASP A 68 9.71 0.13 14.98
CA ASP A 68 10.75 0.42 15.96
C ASP A 68 11.43 -0.88 16.41
N GLY A 69 12.75 -0.80 16.65
CA GLY A 69 13.58 -1.96 17.03
C GLY A 69 13.98 -2.86 15.86
N MET A 70 13.59 -2.54 14.62
CA MET A 70 14.09 -3.21 13.41
C MET A 70 15.03 -2.29 12.63
N ASP A 71 16.16 -2.86 12.20
CA ASP A 71 16.93 -2.32 11.09
C ASP A 71 16.35 -2.82 9.75
N GLU A 72 16.86 -2.25 8.66
CA GLU A 72 16.37 -2.56 7.33
C GLU A 72 16.60 -4.03 6.95
N ALA A 73 17.77 -4.59 7.29
CA ALA A 73 18.08 -5.99 7.01
C ALA A 73 17.13 -6.97 7.72
N THR A 74 16.85 -6.71 9.01
CA THR A 74 15.90 -7.51 9.81
C THR A 74 14.48 -7.38 9.28
N TYR A 75 14.10 -6.17 8.85
CA TYR A 75 12.79 -5.93 8.25
C TYR A 75 12.59 -6.72 6.96
N TRP A 76 13.59 -6.74 6.06
CA TRP A 76 13.51 -7.50 4.82
C TRP A 76 13.51 -9.02 5.06
N ASP A 77 14.33 -9.53 5.98
CA ASP A 77 14.29 -10.95 6.38
C ASP A 77 12.92 -11.35 6.96
N ALA A 78 12.33 -10.46 7.76
CA ALA A 78 10.98 -10.66 8.29
C ALA A 78 9.92 -10.69 7.18
N PHE A 79 10.09 -9.91 6.11
CA PHE A 79 9.15 -9.83 4.98
C PHE A 79 9.08 -11.14 4.20
N ASP A 80 10.21 -11.81 4.05
CA ASP A 80 10.29 -13.13 3.42
C ASP A 80 9.77 -14.26 4.35
N ASN A 81 9.45 -13.94 5.61
CA ASN A 81 9.00 -14.89 6.61
C ASN A 81 7.51 -14.71 7.00
N PRO A 82 6.60 -15.59 6.54
CA PRO A 82 5.18 -15.50 6.84
C PRO A 82 4.83 -15.73 8.33
N ALA A 83 5.78 -16.14 9.17
CA ALA A 83 5.59 -16.33 10.61
C ALA A 83 6.01 -15.11 11.45
N SER A 84 6.43 -14.00 10.84
CA SER A 84 6.87 -12.80 11.56
C SER A 84 5.71 -12.18 12.36
N THR A 85 5.78 -12.28 13.69
CA THR A 85 4.81 -11.67 14.61
C THR A 85 4.84 -10.15 14.56
N ALA A 86 6.00 -9.56 14.27
CA ALA A 86 6.17 -8.13 14.14
C ALA A 86 5.50 -7.59 12.87
N LEU A 87 5.61 -8.30 11.73
CA LEU A 87 4.90 -7.89 10.51
C LEU A 87 3.39 -8.12 10.61
N ALA A 88 2.95 -9.21 11.25
CA ALA A 88 1.54 -9.41 11.54
C ALA A 88 0.98 -8.30 12.46
N ARG A 89 1.78 -7.83 13.43
CA ARG A 89 1.44 -6.66 14.25
C ARG A 89 1.43 -5.37 13.41
N LEU A 90 2.42 -5.17 12.55
CA LEU A 90 2.53 -3.98 11.69
C LEU A 90 1.35 -3.86 10.74
N GLU A 91 1.00 -4.95 10.05
CA GLU A 91 -0.15 -5.06 9.15
C GLU A 91 -1.43 -4.62 9.84
N LYS A 92 -1.74 -5.29 10.95
CA LYS A 92 -2.92 -5.02 11.77
C LYS A 92 -3.02 -3.55 12.16
N VAL A 93 -1.93 -2.98 12.67
CA VAL A 93 -1.93 -1.60 13.18
C VAL A 93 -1.94 -0.59 12.04
N THR A 94 -1.17 -0.81 10.97
CA THR A 94 -1.13 0.07 9.79
C THR A 94 -2.50 0.16 9.12
N CYS A 95 -3.17 -0.98 8.88
CA CYS A 95 -4.51 -1.01 8.31
C CYS A 95 -5.53 -0.26 9.19
N ALA A 96 -5.44 -0.42 10.51
CA ALA A 96 -6.31 0.31 11.44
C ALA A 96 -6.07 1.83 11.37
N PHE A 97 -4.81 2.27 11.38
CA PHE A 97 -4.47 3.68 11.25
C PHE A 97 -4.93 4.24 9.92
N PHE A 98 -4.65 3.57 8.80
CA PHE A 98 -5.00 4.05 7.47
C PHE A 98 -6.51 4.26 7.30
N LEU A 99 -7.32 3.44 7.96
CA LEU A 99 -8.77 3.48 7.84
C LEU A 99 -9.46 4.40 8.87
N HIS A 100 -8.92 4.48 10.08
CA HIS A 100 -9.60 5.09 11.23
C HIS A 100 -8.88 6.27 11.87
N ALA A 101 -7.60 6.48 11.57
CA ALA A 101 -6.87 7.60 12.14
C ALA A 101 -7.23 8.92 11.45
N ARG A 102 -7.13 10.00 12.23
CA ARG A 102 -7.19 11.37 11.72
C ARG A 102 -5.79 11.95 11.62
N PHE A 103 -5.50 12.60 10.50
CA PHE A 103 -4.27 13.34 10.22
C PHE A 103 -4.61 14.48 9.24
N GLY A 104 -3.95 15.63 9.36
CA GLY A 104 -4.33 16.82 8.59
C GLY A 104 -3.14 17.74 8.35
N PRO A 105 -3.36 18.84 7.60
CA PRO A 105 -2.31 19.82 7.35
C PRO A 105 -1.94 20.59 8.64
N GLY A 106 -0.69 21.05 8.69
CA GLY A 106 -0.16 21.91 9.74
C GLY A 106 1.30 21.63 10.08
N PRO A 107 1.85 22.40 11.04
CA PRO A 107 3.22 22.21 11.50
C PRO A 107 3.32 21.04 12.45
N TYR A 108 4.27 20.13 12.17
CA TYR A 108 4.58 19.00 13.02
C TYR A 108 6.03 19.06 13.49
N THR A 109 6.25 18.71 14.76
CA THR A 109 7.59 18.45 15.30
C THR A 109 7.88 16.96 15.17
N LEU A 110 9.10 16.63 14.75
CA LEU A 110 9.58 15.26 14.64
C LEU A 110 10.32 14.90 15.93
N ALA A 111 9.83 13.88 16.63
CA ALA A 111 10.46 13.35 17.84
C ALA A 111 11.87 12.82 17.55
N LYS A 112 12.07 12.25 16.35
CA LYS A 112 13.37 11.84 15.81
C LYS A 112 13.67 12.68 14.56
N PRO A 113 14.72 13.53 14.55
CA PRO A 113 15.06 14.29 13.36
C PRO A 113 15.31 13.38 12.15
N LEU A 114 14.66 13.70 11.03
CA LEU A 114 14.77 12.95 9.78
C LEU A 114 15.54 13.82 8.78
N ASN A 115 16.64 13.30 8.21
CA ASN A 115 17.54 14.04 7.32
C ASN A 115 17.91 15.45 7.85
N GLY A 116 18.16 15.55 9.17
CA GLY A 116 18.51 16.81 9.84
C GLY A 116 17.36 17.77 10.12
N ARG A 117 16.13 17.46 9.70
CA ARG A 117 14.93 18.26 10.00
C ARG A 117 14.28 17.76 11.29
N SER A 118 13.98 18.68 12.21
CA SER A 118 13.25 18.40 13.46
C SER A 118 11.77 18.80 13.41
N SER A 119 11.34 19.38 12.29
CA SER A 119 9.95 19.77 12.05
C SER A 119 9.65 19.79 10.55
N PHE A 120 8.38 19.66 10.21
CA PHE A 120 7.92 19.71 8.82
C PHE A 120 6.50 20.30 8.74
N GLU A 121 6.25 21.08 7.70
CA GLU A 121 4.91 21.63 7.41
C GLU A 121 4.18 20.70 6.45
N VAL A 122 3.11 20.08 6.93
CA VAL A 122 2.26 19.23 6.09
C VAL A 122 1.20 20.09 5.43
N THR A 123 1.14 20.10 4.10
CA THR A 123 0.18 20.88 3.33
C THR A 123 -1.03 20.03 2.95
N THR A 124 -2.08 20.67 2.43
CA THR A 124 -3.22 19.92 1.86
C THR A 124 -2.80 19.02 0.69
N GLU A 125 -1.79 19.43 -0.08
CA GLU A 125 -1.25 18.64 -1.19
C GLU A 125 -0.53 17.39 -0.68
N HIS A 126 0.23 17.51 0.41
CA HIS A 126 0.83 16.36 1.09
C HIS A 126 -0.22 15.36 1.57
N ILE A 127 -1.32 15.85 2.17
CA ILE A 127 -2.44 14.97 2.58
C ILE A 127 -3.05 14.29 1.35
N ARG A 128 -3.29 15.04 0.28
CA ARG A 128 -3.87 14.49 -0.95
C ARG A 128 -2.97 13.43 -1.59
N LEU A 129 -1.66 13.65 -1.63
CA LEU A 129 -0.70 12.67 -2.12
C LEU A 129 -0.59 11.45 -1.22
N LEU A 130 -0.58 11.63 0.11
CA LEU A 130 -0.59 10.51 1.05
C LEU A 130 -1.81 9.61 0.83
N GLN A 131 -2.96 10.23 0.56
CA GLN A 131 -4.22 9.55 0.25
C GLN A 131 -4.24 8.80 -1.09
N THR A 132 -3.33 9.10 -2.02
CA THR A 132 -3.22 8.43 -3.32
C THR A 132 -2.03 7.48 -3.43
N THR A 133 -1.20 7.38 -2.39
CA THR A 133 -0.01 6.51 -2.40
C THR A 133 -0.36 5.04 -2.62
N ASN A 134 0.26 4.38 -3.60
CA ASN A 134 0.01 2.97 -3.89
C ASN A 134 0.85 2.09 -2.95
N TRP A 135 0.22 1.47 -1.95
CA TRP A 135 0.95 0.63 -0.99
C TRP A 135 1.05 -0.83 -1.47
N ARG A 136 2.19 -1.43 -1.13
CA ARG A 136 2.50 -2.86 -1.19
C ARG A 136 2.97 -3.23 0.20
N SER A 137 2.06 -3.79 0.99
CA SER A 137 2.31 -4.01 2.41
C SER A 137 2.66 -2.69 3.15
N SER A 138 3.71 -2.68 3.97
CA SER A 138 4.24 -1.49 4.66
C SER A 138 5.17 -0.61 3.82
N THR A 139 5.23 -0.82 2.50
CA THR A 139 6.06 -0.01 1.58
C THR A 139 5.21 0.60 0.48
N VAL A 140 5.49 1.83 0.06
CA VAL A 140 4.90 2.37 -1.16
C VAL A 140 5.54 1.71 -2.38
N ASP A 141 4.76 1.41 -3.41
CA ASP A 141 5.21 0.85 -4.69
C ASP A 141 6.16 1.83 -5.38
N CYS A 142 7.46 1.55 -5.32
CA CYS A 142 8.49 2.45 -5.88
C CYS A 142 8.49 2.53 -7.41
N LYS A 143 7.78 1.61 -8.08
CA LYS A 143 7.54 1.69 -9.52
C LYS A 143 6.46 2.71 -9.85
N ARG A 144 5.41 2.74 -9.04
CA ARG A 144 4.16 3.45 -9.32
C ARG A 144 3.58 4.02 -8.02
N PRO A 145 4.23 5.00 -7.41
CA PRO A 145 3.93 5.41 -6.03
C PRO A 145 2.57 6.11 -5.88
N TYR A 146 1.95 6.63 -6.94
CA TYR A 146 0.68 7.39 -6.85
C TYR A 146 -0.40 6.91 -7.84
N GLY A 147 -0.19 5.79 -8.52
CA GLY A 147 -1.11 5.34 -9.57
C GLY A 147 -0.59 4.18 -10.41
N ASP A 148 -0.79 4.29 -11.72
CA ASP A 148 -0.50 3.22 -12.69
C ASP A 148 0.65 3.58 -13.66
N PHE A 149 1.06 4.86 -13.69
CA PHE A 149 2.12 5.33 -14.58
C PHE A 149 3.50 5.18 -13.96
N VAL A 150 4.49 4.93 -14.83
CA VAL A 150 5.91 4.99 -14.46
C VAL A 150 6.37 6.45 -14.31
N HIS A 151 5.75 7.38 -15.06
CA HIS A 151 5.90 8.82 -14.88
C HIS A 151 4.96 9.28 -13.76
N PHE A 152 5.41 9.09 -12.53
CA PHE A 152 4.60 9.28 -11.33
C PHE A 152 4.15 10.75 -11.15
N GLU A 153 4.88 11.71 -11.71
CA GLU A 153 4.60 13.14 -11.69
C GLU A 153 3.26 13.45 -12.36
N ILE A 154 2.89 12.71 -13.41
CA ILE A 154 1.59 12.83 -14.08
C ILE A 154 0.46 12.38 -13.15
N ASP A 155 0.66 11.29 -12.42
CA ASP A 155 -0.35 10.79 -11.46
C ASP A 155 -0.46 11.71 -10.24
N MET A 156 0.64 12.30 -9.78
CA MET A 156 0.64 13.35 -8.76
C MET A 156 -0.11 14.59 -9.25
N ALA A 157 0.16 15.05 -10.48
CA ALA A 157 -0.52 16.19 -11.06
C ALA A 157 -2.03 15.97 -11.15
N ARG A 158 -2.47 14.78 -11.59
CA ARG A 158 -3.89 14.40 -11.58
C ARG A 158 -4.48 14.39 -10.18
N ALA A 159 -3.76 13.86 -9.20
CA ALA A 159 -4.21 13.82 -7.81
C ALA A 159 -4.40 15.22 -7.21
N LEU A 160 -3.59 16.17 -7.67
CA LEU A 160 -3.56 17.57 -7.24
C LEU A 160 -4.31 18.54 -8.17
N ASP A 161 -5.06 18.03 -9.15
CA ASP A 161 -5.79 18.80 -10.15
C ASP A 161 -4.90 19.80 -10.95
N VAL A 162 -3.62 19.49 -11.12
CA VAL A 162 -2.69 20.22 -12.00
C VAL A 162 -2.98 19.82 -13.45
N PRO A 163 -3.07 20.79 -14.39
CA PRO A 163 -3.38 20.49 -15.78
C PRO A 163 -2.41 19.51 -16.43
N VAL A 164 -2.97 18.45 -17.04
CA VAL A 164 -2.24 17.50 -17.88
C VAL A 164 -2.62 17.76 -19.34
N THR A 165 -1.61 18.03 -20.15
CA THR A 165 -1.75 18.26 -21.59
C THR A 165 -1.25 17.06 -22.37
N ARG A 166 -1.46 17.06 -23.69
CA ARG A 166 -1.00 16.00 -24.60
C ARG A 166 0.05 16.55 -25.56
N SER A 167 1.20 15.88 -25.63
CA SER A 167 2.26 16.17 -26.59
C SER A 167 1.82 15.90 -28.02
N ALA A 168 2.61 16.33 -29.01
CA ALA A 168 2.37 16.04 -30.42
C ALA A 168 2.37 14.53 -30.72
N GLU A 169 3.14 13.76 -29.96
CA GLU A 169 3.26 12.30 -30.02
C GLU A 169 2.15 11.59 -29.21
N GLY A 170 1.32 12.35 -28.50
CA GLY A 170 0.17 11.84 -27.74
C GLY A 170 0.50 11.38 -26.33
N TYR A 171 1.67 11.73 -25.79
CA TYR A 171 2.04 11.49 -24.39
C TYR A 171 1.42 12.55 -23.47
N ASP A 172 1.14 12.18 -22.23
CA ASP A 172 0.67 13.14 -21.22
C ASP A 172 1.86 13.94 -20.67
N GLU A 173 1.71 15.26 -20.55
CA GLU A 173 2.76 16.20 -20.11
C GLU A 173 2.19 17.26 -19.15
N ILE A 174 2.99 17.68 -18.17
CA ILE A 174 2.64 18.78 -17.24
C ILE A 174 3.60 19.98 -17.31
N GLY A 175 4.66 19.87 -18.10
CA GLY A 175 5.68 20.91 -18.26
C GLY A 175 6.72 20.90 -17.13
N GLU A 176 7.92 21.39 -17.44
CA GLU A 176 9.12 21.29 -16.60
C GLU A 176 8.95 21.87 -15.19
N GLU A 177 8.24 23.01 -15.06
CA GLU A 177 7.98 23.62 -13.74
C GLU A 177 7.12 22.72 -12.85
N ALA A 178 6.09 22.09 -13.43
CA ALA A 178 5.21 21.20 -12.69
C ALA A 178 5.92 19.88 -12.35
N GLU A 179 6.71 19.32 -13.28
CA GLU A 179 7.53 18.13 -13.01
C GLU A 179 8.50 18.37 -11.86
N SER A 180 9.29 19.44 -11.91
CA SER A 180 10.22 19.78 -10.84
C SER A 180 9.53 19.98 -9.49
N ARG A 181 8.31 20.53 -9.49
CA ARG A 181 7.50 20.65 -8.28
C ARG A 181 7.01 19.30 -7.77
N MET A 182 6.58 18.39 -8.65
CA MET A 182 6.17 17.03 -8.28
C MET A 182 7.33 16.24 -7.68
N ASP A 183 8.54 16.39 -8.21
CA ASP A 183 9.75 15.79 -7.64
C ASP A 183 9.99 16.24 -6.19
N VAL A 184 9.88 17.55 -5.93
CA VAL A 184 10.02 18.09 -4.58
C VAL A 184 8.97 17.50 -3.65
N LEU A 185 7.69 17.51 -4.05
CA LEU A 185 6.60 16.94 -3.26
C LEU A 185 6.79 15.44 -3.01
N HIS A 186 7.30 14.71 -3.99
CA HIS A 186 7.56 13.27 -3.89
C HIS A 186 8.62 12.97 -2.82
N GLN A 187 9.74 13.69 -2.84
CA GLN A 187 10.78 13.59 -1.82
C GLN A 187 10.26 14.03 -0.43
N GLU A 188 9.36 15.00 -0.40
CA GLU A 188 8.76 15.48 0.84
C GLU A 188 7.85 14.45 1.52
N MET A 189 7.31 13.47 0.78
CA MET A 189 6.46 12.41 1.33
C MET A 189 7.16 11.55 2.38
N LEU A 190 8.50 11.49 2.39
CA LEU A 190 9.27 10.88 3.47
C LEU A 190 8.96 11.55 4.83
N PHE A 191 8.98 12.89 4.85
CA PHE A 191 8.70 13.66 6.07
C PHE A 191 7.22 13.61 6.42
N VAL A 192 6.33 13.63 5.42
CA VAL A 192 4.88 13.50 5.61
C VAL A 192 4.55 12.18 6.29
N LEU A 193 5.15 11.07 5.83
CA LEU A 193 4.93 9.75 6.43
C LEU A 193 5.46 9.71 7.87
N GLN A 194 6.63 10.29 8.16
CA GLN A 194 7.10 10.38 9.55
C GLN A 194 6.15 11.21 10.43
N CYS A 195 5.64 12.34 9.93
CA CYS A 195 4.65 13.15 10.65
C CYS A 195 3.38 12.35 10.93
N TYR A 196 2.90 11.59 9.93
CA TYR A 196 1.74 10.72 10.08
C TYR A 196 1.96 9.65 11.15
N LEU A 197 3.09 8.94 11.11
CA LEU A 197 3.43 7.90 12.09
C LEU A 197 3.40 8.45 13.52
N GLU A 198 4.03 9.60 13.75
CA GLU A 198 4.15 10.17 15.10
C GLU A 198 2.86 10.84 15.60
N ASN A 199 2.06 11.44 14.70
CA ASN A 199 1.01 12.38 15.08
C ASN A 199 -0.41 12.00 14.67
N ALA A 200 -0.60 10.97 13.83
CA ALA A 200 -1.94 10.51 13.50
C ALA A 200 -2.69 10.10 14.78
N THR A 201 -3.92 10.59 14.91
CA THR A 201 -4.72 10.39 16.12
C THR A 201 -5.71 9.26 15.93
N MET A 202 -5.62 8.27 16.80
CA MET A 202 -6.56 7.16 16.95
C MET A 202 -6.60 6.79 18.44
N VAL A 203 -7.75 6.27 18.90
CA VAL A 203 -7.90 5.78 20.28
C VAL A 203 -7.86 4.24 20.32
N PRO A 204 -7.45 3.63 21.44
CA PRO A 204 -7.58 2.18 21.62
C PRO A 204 -9.03 1.74 21.45
N GLY A 205 -9.24 0.56 20.88
CA GLY A 205 -10.58 0.06 20.62
C GLY A 205 -10.61 -1.18 19.74
N ASN A 206 -11.82 -1.64 19.45
CA ASN A 206 -12.07 -2.73 18.51
C ASN A 206 -12.42 -2.10 17.15
N TRP A 207 -11.47 -2.14 16.23
CA TRP A 207 -11.60 -1.50 14.92
C TRP A 207 -11.84 -2.54 13.85
N LEU A 208 -12.83 -2.31 13.00
CA LEU A 208 -13.04 -3.16 11.83
C LEU A 208 -11.97 -2.83 10.80
N ILE A 209 -11.14 -3.82 10.47
CA ILE A 209 -10.17 -3.72 9.38
C ILE A 209 -10.51 -4.78 8.32
N PRO A 210 -10.29 -4.49 7.02
CA PRO A 210 -10.26 -5.54 6.01
C PRO A 210 -9.17 -6.54 6.40
N TYR A 211 -9.54 -7.82 6.54
CA TYR A 211 -8.64 -8.89 7.01
C TYR A 211 -8.25 -9.85 5.87
N ASP A 212 -8.21 -9.35 4.63
CA ASP A 212 -7.44 -9.97 3.54
C ASP A 212 -5.94 -9.64 3.64
N GLY A 213 -5.55 -8.81 4.61
CA GLY A 213 -4.17 -8.53 4.93
C GLY A 213 -3.52 -7.52 3.98
N TRP A 214 -2.20 -7.59 3.83
CA TRP A 214 -1.44 -6.79 2.86
C TRP A 214 -1.88 -6.98 1.40
N GLU A 215 -2.67 -8.02 1.11
CA GLU A 215 -3.19 -8.32 -0.23
C GLU A 215 -4.34 -7.39 -0.65
N GLY A 216 -4.89 -6.59 0.27
CA GLY A 216 -5.90 -5.58 -0.01
C GLY A 216 -5.32 -4.22 -0.41
N ILE A 217 -6.13 -3.39 -1.08
CA ILE A 217 -5.81 -1.97 -1.27
C ILE A 217 -5.86 -1.30 0.11
N ILE A 218 -4.72 -0.76 0.55
CA ILE A 218 -4.60 -0.03 1.81
C ILE A 218 -4.03 1.36 1.52
N LEU A 219 -4.86 2.39 1.71
CA LEU A 219 -4.47 3.78 1.47
C LEU A 219 -4.76 4.58 2.75
N PRO A 220 -3.87 5.45 3.22
CA PRO A 220 -4.18 6.32 4.35
C PRO A 220 -5.33 7.26 3.98
N ARG A 221 -6.49 7.12 4.62
CA ARG A 221 -7.61 8.04 4.43
C ARG A 221 -7.32 9.41 5.04
N CYS A 222 -6.51 9.47 6.09
CA CYS A 222 -6.28 10.65 6.94
C CYS A 222 -7.54 11.21 7.65
N GLU A 223 -8.71 10.66 7.34
CA GLU A 223 -9.95 10.91 8.06
C GLU A 223 -10.63 9.57 8.38
N PRO A 224 -11.21 9.42 9.58
CA PRO A 224 -11.90 8.20 9.94
C PRO A 224 -13.02 7.88 8.95
N VAL A 225 -13.07 6.62 8.54
CA VAL A 225 -14.16 6.08 7.73
C VAL A 225 -15.52 6.27 8.44
N THR A 226 -16.55 6.60 7.66
CA THR A 226 -17.89 6.82 8.19
C THR A 226 -18.57 5.50 8.55
N THR A 227 -19.50 5.54 9.51
CA THR A 227 -20.35 4.39 9.83
C THR A 227 -21.10 3.85 8.61
N GLN A 228 -21.55 4.75 7.71
CA GLN A 228 -22.21 4.35 6.48
C GLN A 228 -21.29 3.54 5.54
N LYS A 229 -20.05 3.99 5.30
CA LYS A 229 -19.08 3.24 4.48
C LYS A 229 -18.73 1.90 5.14
N MET A 230 -18.61 1.87 6.47
CA MET A 230 -18.39 0.63 7.24
C MET A 230 -19.55 -0.37 7.08
N ASP A 231 -20.79 0.08 7.19
CA ASP A 231 -21.96 -0.79 7.10
C ASP A 231 -22.16 -1.31 5.68
N ALA A 232 -21.94 -0.47 4.67
CA ALA A 232 -21.94 -0.90 3.27
C ALA A 232 -20.89 -1.98 3.02
N TYR A 233 -19.66 -1.79 3.51
CA TYR A 233 -18.60 -2.79 3.39
C TYR A 233 -18.96 -4.11 4.07
N LYS A 234 -19.53 -4.10 5.28
CA LYS A 234 -19.98 -5.32 5.96
C LYS A 234 -21.04 -6.07 5.15
N VAL A 235 -22.01 -5.36 4.58
CA VAL A 235 -23.06 -5.96 3.73
C VAL A 235 -22.41 -6.61 2.51
N THR A 236 -21.55 -5.90 1.78
CA THR A 236 -20.86 -6.44 0.60
C THR A 236 -20.00 -7.66 0.95
N MET A 237 -19.27 -7.63 2.08
CA MET A 237 -18.46 -8.77 2.51
C MET A 237 -19.33 -9.98 2.91
N ALA A 238 -20.50 -9.76 3.50
CA ALA A 238 -21.46 -10.83 3.78
C ALA A 238 -22.06 -11.45 2.50
N GLU A 239 -22.31 -10.64 1.47
CA GLU A 239 -22.76 -11.13 0.16
C GLU A 239 -21.67 -11.95 -0.55
N ILE A 240 -20.42 -11.45 -0.53
CA ILE A 240 -19.26 -12.19 -1.03
C ILE A 240 -19.11 -13.51 -0.27
N ALA A 241 -19.38 -13.51 1.04
CA ALA A 241 -19.34 -14.71 1.86
C ALA A 241 -20.27 -15.81 1.36
N LEU A 242 -21.51 -15.43 1.09
CA LEU A 242 -22.55 -16.32 0.59
C LEU A 242 -22.20 -16.85 -0.81
N ARG A 243 -21.61 -16.01 -1.66
CA ARG A 243 -21.13 -16.41 -3.00
C ARG A 243 -20.00 -17.45 -2.93
N GLY A 244 -19.15 -17.39 -1.90
CA GLY A 244 -18.08 -18.37 -1.67
C GLY A 244 -18.55 -19.81 -1.41
N ILE A 245 -19.86 -20.03 -1.27
CA ILE A 245 -20.44 -21.38 -1.23
C ILE A 245 -20.46 -22.02 -2.63
N VAL A 246 -20.57 -21.21 -3.70
CA VAL A 246 -20.84 -21.70 -5.06
C VAL A 246 -19.84 -21.21 -6.11
N GLN A 247 -18.92 -20.30 -5.75
CA GLN A 247 -17.88 -19.76 -6.63
C GLN A 247 -16.48 -20.10 -6.12
N SER A 248 -15.50 -20.12 -7.03
CA SER A 248 -14.10 -20.34 -6.65
C SER A 248 -13.51 -19.11 -5.95
N GLU A 249 -12.43 -19.28 -5.19
CA GLU A 249 -11.74 -18.15 -4.55
C GLU A 249 -11.27 -17.10 -5.56
N TYR A 250 -10.86 -17.53 -6.76
CA TYR A 250 -10.45 -16.66 -7.86
C TYR A 250 -11.58 -15.73 -8.31
N ASP A 251 -12.81 -16.25 -8.42
CA ASP A 251 -13.99 -15.46 -8.81
C ASP A 251 -14.35 -14.38 -7.78
N LEU A 252 -13.85 -14.51 -6.55
CA LEU A 252 -14.12 -13.60 -5.44
C LEU A 252 -13.04 -12.53 -5.24
N VAL A 253 -11.89 -12.63 -5.93
CA VAL A 253 -10.79 -11.66 -5.79
C VAL A 253 -11.25 -10.25 -6.21
N SER A 254 -11.79 -10.11 -7.41
CA SER A 254 -12.21 -8.79 -7.93
C SER A 254 -13.31 -8.13 -7.08
N PRO A 255 -14.38 -8.82 -6.67
CA PRO A 255 -15.37 -8.27 -5.74
C PRO A 255 -14.78 -7.80 -4.40
N LYS A 256 -13.82 -8.53 -3.82
CA LYS A 256 -13.15 -8.15 -2.56
C LYS A 256 -12.29 -6.91 -2.74
N LEU A 257 -11.44 -6.89 -3.77
CA LEU A 257 -10.61 -5.72 -4.08
C LEU A 257 -11.47 -4.48 -4.30
N LYS A 258 -12.61 -4.62 -4.98
CA LYS A 258 -13.58 -3.53 -5.14
C LYS A 258 -14.16 -3.06 -3.81
N ALA A 259 -14.60 -3.98 -2.94
CA ALA A 259 -15.15 -3.63 -1.64
C ALA A 259 -14.12 -2.89 -0.77
N SER A 260 -12.86 -3.34 -0.77
CA SER A 260 -11.76 -2.66 -0.07
C SER A 260 -11.47 -1.29 -0.70
N ALA A 261 -11.41 -1.17 -2.03
CA ALA A 261 -11.22 0.13 -2.70
C ALA A 261 -12.33 1.13 -2.34
N ASP A 262 -13.60 0.70 -2.38
CA ASP A 262 -14.75 1.54 -2.02
C ASP A 262 -14.66 1.96 -0.54
N LEU A 263 -14.14 1.09 0.34
CA LEU A 263 -13.94 1.38 1.76
C LEU A 263 -12.84 2.42 2.02
N PHE A 264 -11.75 2.39 1.25
CA PHE A 264 -10.64 3.34 1.37
C PHE A 264 -10.84 4.63 0.57
N SER A 265 -11.82 4.67 -0.32
CA SER A 265 -12.14 5.88 -1.09
C SER A 265 -12.43 7.09 -0.19
N ILE A 266 -11.92 8.26 -0.59
CA ILE A 266 -12.25 9.56 0.02
C ILE A 266 -13.53 10.06 -0.61
#